data_AF-U9U7T2-F1
#
_entry.id   AF-U9U7T2-F1
#
_cell.length_a   1.000
_cell.length_b   1.000
_cell.length_c   1.000
_cell.angle_alpha   90.00
_cell.angle_beta   90.00
_cell.angle_gamma   90.00
#
_symmetry.space_group_name_H-M   'P 1'
#
loop_
_entity.id
_entity.type
_entity.pdbx_description
1 polymer ?
#
loop_
_entity_poly.entity_id
_entity_poly.type
_entity_poly.pdbx_seq_one_letter_code
_entity_poly.pdbx_strand_id
1 'polypeptide(L)'
;LISFDNYKGPTIVSLEGERVVPIAPIKRTWTGKSRALCSRMQIPVRLAWAITVHKSQGLTLNKAIIDLGDNEFTAGLSFVVVSQVHALEDLLFKPFSFERLQRIKDGKRLLERVGEEKCLVSMIPGN
;
A
#
# COMPACT_ATOMS: atom_id res chain seq x y z
N LEU A 1 3.30 -8.00 -25.45
CA LEU A 1 3.52 -6.54 -25.51
C LEU A 1 2.33 -5.90 -24.81
N ILE A 2 2.54 -4.87 -23.99
CA ILE A 2 1.43 -4.23 -23.23
C ILE A 2 1.47 -2.72 -23.49
N SER A 3 0.35 -2.15 -23.89
CA SER A 3 0.14 -0.70 -23.92
C SER A 3 -0.28 -0.22 -22.54
N PHE A 4 0.27 0.90 -22.09
CA PHE A 4 -0.05 1.51 -20.80
C PHE A 4 -0.51 2.95 -21.01
N ASP A 5 -1.66 3.28 -20.45
CA ASP A 5 -2.19 4.63 -20.48
C ASP A 5 -1.22 5.60 -19.79
N ASN A 6 -0.93 6.73 -20.44
CA ASN A 6 -0.09 7.80 -19.90
C ASN A 6 1.35 7.41 -19.51
N TYR A 7 1.85 6.25 -19.94
CA TYR A 7 3.24 5.85 -19.70
C TYR A 7 4.20 6.71 -20.54
N LYS A 8 5.10 7.43 -19.86
CA LYS A 8 6.10 8.32 -20.47
C LYS A 8 7.51 7.71 -20.59
N GLY A 9 7.67 6.44 -20.23
CA GLY A 9 8.97 5.77 -20.24
C GLY A 9 9.33 5.15 -21.61
N PRO A 10 10.41 4.35 -21.65
CA PRO A 10 10.86 3.69 -22.88
C PRO A 10 9.82 2.72 -23.43
N THR A 11 9.49 2.85 -24.72
CA THR A 11 8.52 2.01 -25.44
C THR A 11 9.10 1.57 -26.78
N ILE A 12 8.57 0.49 -27.33
CA ILE A 12 8.79 0.09 -28.72
C ILE A 12 7.49 0.29 -29.51
N VAL A 13 7.59 0.41 -30.82
CA VAL A 13 6.42 0.53 -31.70
C VAL A 13 6.02 -0.85 -32.18
N SER A 14 4.76 -1.23 -31.97
CA SER A 14 4.17 -2.47 -32.51
C SER A 14 4.09 -2.41 -34.03
N LEU A 15 3.85 -3.55 -34.69
CA LEU A 15 3.58 -3.62 -36.14
C LEU A 15 2.35 -2.77 -36.54
N GLU A 16 1.45 -2.54 -35.58
CA GLU A 16 0.22 -1.74 -35.71
C GLU A 16 0.43 -0.24 -35.39
N GLY A 17 1.67 0.19 -35.13
CA GLY A 17 2.00 1.60 -34.84
C GLY A 17 1.79 2.04 -33.39
N GLU A 18 1.32 1.15 -32.51
CA GLU A 18 1.09 1.46 -31.10
C GLU A 18 2.37 1.44 -30.24
N ARG A 19 2.47 2.34 -29.26
CA ARG A 19 3.57 2.33 -28.26
C ARG A 19 3.31 1.26 -27.21
N VAL A 20 4.19 0.27 -27.13
CA VAL A 20 4.06 -0.88 -26.25
C VAL A 20 5.33 -1.15 -25.45
N VAL A 21 5.16 -1.73 -24.27
CA VAL A 21 6.25 -2.15 -23.39
C VAL A 21 6.37 -3.68 -23.43
N PRO A 22 7.55 -4.25 -23.76
CA PRO A 22 7.79 -5.68 -23.64
C PRO A 22 8.00 -6.05 -22.17
N ILE A 23 7.12 -6.89 -21.63
CA ILE A 23 7.28 -7.43 -20.28
C ILE A 23 7.73 -8.88 -20.38
N ALA A 24 9.02 -9.11 -20.14
CA ALA A 24 9.61 -10.43 -20.15
C ALA A 24 9.43 -11.17 -18.82
N PRO A 25 9.28 -12.50 -18.80
CA PRO A 25 9.32 -13.29 -17.58
C PRO A 25 10.66 -13.12 -16.85
N ILE A 26 10.60 -12.97 -15.52
CA ILE A 26 11.78 -12.92 -14.66
C ILE A 26 11.86 -14.22 -13.87
N LYS A 27 13.05 -14.83 -13.83
CA LYS A 27 13.36 -15.98 -12.97
C LYS A 27 14.01 -15.48 -11.67
N ARG A 28 13.45 -15.88 -10.53
CA ARG A 28 14.04 -15.67 -9.20
C ARG A 28 14.40 -17.00 -8.58
N THR A 29 15.57 -17.07 -7.94
CA THR A 29 16.09 -18.25 -7.23
C THR A 29 16.28 -17.92 -5.76
N TRP A 30 15.99 -18.87 -4.87
CA TRP A 30 16.23 -18.74 -3.44
C TRP A 30 16.51 -20.11 -2.82
N THR A 31 17.15 -20.12 -1.65
CA THR A 31 17.37 -21.33 -0.86
C THR A 31 16.19 -21.56 0.07
N GLY A 32 15.58 -22.75 -0.01
CA GLY A 32 14.48 -23.15 0.86
C GLY A 32 14.96 -23.53 2.27
N LYS A 33 14.01 -23.72 3.20
CA LYS A 33 14.31 -24.13 4.59
C LYS A 33 15.07 -25.46 4.68
N SER A 34 14.88 -26.35 3.70
CA SER A 34 15.61 -27.62 3.57
C SER A 34 16.98 -27.50 2.90
N ARG A 35 17.49 -26.27 2.68
CA ARG A 35 18.68 -25.96 1.86
C ARG A 35 18.57 -26.38 0.38
N ALA A 36 17.40 -26.83 -0.07
CA ALA A 36 17.14 -27.06 -1.50
C ALA A 36 17.11 -25.73 -2.26
N LEU A 37 17.70 -25.71 -3.47
CA LEU A 37 17.62 -24.56 -4.38
C LEU A 37 16.26 -24.55 -5.07
N CYS A 38 15.48 -23.48 -4.88
CA CYS A 38 14.18 -23.29 -5.49
C CYS A 38 14.25 -22.16 -6.53
N SER A 39 13.39 -22.23 -7.56
CA SER A 39 13.26 -21.14 -8.53
C SER A 39 11.81 -20.93 -8.97
N ARG A 40 11.47 -19.69 -9.33
CA ARG A 40 10.16 -19.30 -9.88
C ARG A 40 10.38 -18.37 -11.05
N MET A 41 9.71 -18.66 -12.17
CA MET A 41 9.63 -17.78 -13.33
C MET A 41 8.24 -17.16 -13.41
N GLN A 42 8.16 -15.84 -13.51
CA GLN A 42 6.87 -15.13 -13.54
C GLN A 42 7.00 -13.81 -14.30
N ILE A 43 5.91 -13.36 -14.94
CA ILE A 43 5.81 -11.99 -15.42
C ILE A 43 5.76 -11.04 -14.21
N PRO A 44 6.61 -9.99 -14.14
CA PRO A 44 6.71 -9.09 -12.99
C PRO A 44 5.57 -8.06 -12.93
N VAL A 45 4.33 -8.52 -13.01
CA VAL A 45 3.13 -7.70 -12.89
C VAL A 45 2.19 -8.29 -11.84
N ARG A 46 1.37 -7.43 -11.24
CA ARG A 46 0.33 -7.82 -10.28
C ARG A 46 -0.91 -6.97 -10.53
N LEU A 47 -2.09 -7.57 -10.39
CA LEU A 47 -3.35 -6.83 -10.36
C LEU A 47 -3.32 -5.83 -9.20
N ALA A 48 -3.60 -4.57 -9.51
CA ALA A 48 -3.52 -3.46 -8.55
C ALA A 48 -4.86 -2.76 -8.30
N TRP A 49 -5.98 -3.39 -8.71
CA TRP A 49 -7.34 -2.89 -8.44
C TRP A 49 -7.67 -2.88 -6.94
N ALA A 50 -7.15 -3.86 -6.21
CA ALA A 50 -7.19 -3.92 -4.76
C ALA A 50 -5.77 -4.10 -4.25
N ILE A 51 -5.34 -3.19 -3.39
CA ILE A 51 -4.03 -3.21 -2.76
C ILE A 51 -4.20 -3.00 -1.26
N THR A 52 -3.31 -3.61 -0.49
CA THR A 52 -3.32 -3.38 0.97
C THR A 52 -2.81 -1.98 1.28
N VAL A 53 -3.26 -1.42 2.39
CA VAL A 53 -2.84 -0.09 2.89
C VAL A 53 -1.31 0.06 2.91
N HIS A 54 -0.59 -0.98 3.35
CA HIS A 54 0.86 -1.00 3.38
C HIS A 54 1.51 -0.95 1.99
N LYS A 55 0.82 -1.44 0.95
CA LYS A 55 1.31 -1.39 -0.44
C LYS A 55 0.90 -0.12 -1.17
N SER A 56 -0.10 0.61 -0.67
CA SER A 56 -0.51 1.90 -1.20
C SER A 56 0.16 3.10 -0.53
N GLN A 57 0.95 2.90 0.53
CA GLN A 57 1.59 3.98 1.25
C GLN A 57 2.46 4.86 0.32
N GLY A 58 2.20 6.17 0.31
CA GLY A 58 2.87 7.13 -0.56
C GLY A 58 2.27 7.24 -1.96
N LEU A 59 1.23 6.47 -2.29
CA LEU A 59 0.45 6.66 -3.49
C LEU A 59 -0.64 7.71 -3.25
N THR A 60 -0.88 8.51 -4.28
CA THR A 60 -2.06 9.36 -4.39
C THR A 60 -3.12 8.61 -5.20
N LEU A 61 -4.30 8.41 -4.62
CA LEU A 61 -5.41 7.70 -5.25
C LEU A 61 -6.50 8.70 -5.65
N ASN A 62 -6.87 8.69 -6.93
CA ASN A 62 -7.91 9.60 -7.43
C ASN A 62 -9.28 9.25 -6.87
N LYS A 63 -9.62 7.95 -6.79
CA LYS A 63 -10.84 7.43 -6.17
C LYS A 63 -10.52 6.13 -5.47
N ALA A 64 -11.11 5.90 -4.29
CA ALA A 64 -10.86 4.66 -3.55
C ALA A 64 -12.11 4.14 -2.83
N ILE A 65 -12.26 2.81 -2.85
CA ILE A 65 -13.16 2.09 -1.96
C ILE A 65 -12.31 1.48 -0.84
N ILE A 66 -12.58 1.88 0.39
CA ILE A 66 -11.80 1.50 1.57
C ILE A 66 -12.58 0.46 2.37
N ASP A 67 -11.88 -0.61 2.71
CA ASP A 67 -12.31 -1.61 3.68
C ASP A 67 -11.40 -1.49 4.91
N LEU A 68 -11.94 -0.99 6.02
CA LEU A 68 -11.20 -0.78 7.27
C LEU A 68 -11.07 -2.06 8.11
N GLY A 69 -11.88 -3.08 7.80
CA GLY A 69 -12.01 -4.30 8.59
C GLY A 69 -12.33 -4.08 10.08
N ASP A 70 -12.23 -5.15 10.85
CA ASP A 70 -12.63 -5.16 12.27
C ASP A 70 -11.60 -4.57 13.23
N ASN A 71 -10.32 -4.49 12.83
CA ASN A 71 -9.22 -3.99 13.66
C ASN A 71 -8.07 -3.46 12.80
N GLU A 72 -7.22 -2.60 13.38
CA GLU A 72 -5.96 -2.18 12.75
C GLU A 72 -4.82 -3.11 13.14
N PHE A 73 -4.10 -3.66 12.15
CA PHE A 73 -2.87 -4.40 12.45
C PHE A 73 -1.75 -3.48 12.92
N THR A 74 -1.74 -2.20 12.57
CA THR A 74 -0.76 -1.21 13.01
C THR A 74 -1.48 0.10 13.29
N ALA A 75 -1.10 0.83 14.34
CA ALA A 75 -1.75 2.08 14.70
C ALA A 75 -1.65 3.11 13.57
N GLY A 76 -2.79 3.68 13.17
CA GLY A 76 -2.86 4.76 12.18
C GLY A 76 -3.14 4.31 10.75
N LEU A 77 -3.46 3.03 10.53
CA LEU A 77 -3.81 2.54 9.18
C LEU A 77 -5.04 3.25 8.61
N SER A 78 -6.10 3.44 9.41
CA SER A 78 -7.32 4.11 8.93
C SER A 78 -7.01 5.54 8.46
N PHE A 79 -6.18 6.26 9.21
CA PHE A 79 -5.73 7.60 8.83
C PHE A 79 -4.92 7.57 7.52
N VAL A 80 -3.96 6.64 7.40
CA VAL A 80 -3.13 6.51 6.21
C VAL A 80 -3.97 6.29 4.96
N VAL A 81 -4.98 5.41 4.98
CA VAL A 81 -5.81 5.19 3.78
C VAL A 81 -6.64 6.42 3.44
N VAL A 82 -7.23 7.09 4.43
CA VAL A 82 -8.03 8.29 4.20
C VAL A 82 -7.17 9.43 3.64
N SER A 83 -5.94 9.56 4.11
CA SER A 83 -5.00 10.60 3.63
C SER A 83 -4.51 10.40 2.19
N GLN A 84 -4.74 9.22 1.59
CA GLN A 84 -4.32 8.94 0.20
C GLN A 84 -5.28 9.48 -0.86
N VAL A 85 -6.49 9.89 -0.46
CA VAL A 85 -7.52 10.42 -1.37
C VAL A 85 -7.66 11.92 -1.15
N HIS A 86 -7.76 12.68 -2.24
CA HIS A 86 -7.76 14.15 -2.19
C HIS A 86 -9.08 14.75 -1.72
N ALA A 87 -10.22 14.16 -2.11
CA ALA A 87 -11.54 14.70 -1.85
C ALA A 87 -12.44 13.63 -1.22
N LEU A 88 -13.32 14.07 -0.31
CA LEU A 88 -14.27 13.17 0.36
C LEU A 88 -15.28 12.56 -0.62
N GLU A 89 -15.62 13.27 -1.70
CA GLU A 89 -16.52 12.77 -2.75
C GLU A 89 -15.95 11.59 -3.55
N ASP A 90 -14.63 11.43 -3.53
CA ASP A 90 -13.90 10.34 -4.19
C ASP A 90 -13.61 9.17 -3.25
N LEU A 91 -14.12 9.25 -2.01
CA LEU A 91 -13.90 8.29 -0.95
C LEU A 91 -15.18 7.52 -0.63
N LEU A 92 -15.13 6.19 -0.74
CA LEU A 92 -16.21 5.33 -0.29
C LEU A 92 -15.70 4.33 0.74
N PHE A 93 -16.39 4.23 1.87
CA PHE A 93 -16.12 3.16 2.83
C PHE A 93 -17.09 2.01 2.62
N LYS A 94 -16.59 0.78 2.73
CA LYS A 94 -17.46 -0.36 3.01
C LYS A 94 -18.09 -0.21 4.39
N PRO A 95 -19.23 -0.84 4.68
CA PRO A 95 -19.87 -0.75 5.98
C PRO A 95 -18.93 -1.14 7.13
N PHE A 96 -18.83 -0.28 8.15
CA PHE A 96 -18.11 -0.54 9.39
C PHE A 96 -18.86 0.10 10.57
N SER A 97 -18.68 -0.40 11.80
CA SER A 97 -19.37 0.15 12.98
C SER A 97 -18.66 1.39 13.52
N PHE A 98 -19.39 2.37 14.07
CA PHE A 98 -18.74 3.54 14.68
C PHE A 98 -17.84 3.16 15.88
N GLU A 99 -18.24 2.14 16.63
CA GLU A 99 -17.47 1.53 17.72
C GLU A 99 -16.06 1.10 17.28
N ARG A 100 -15.92 0.68 16.02
CA ARG A 100 -14.62 0.32 15.44
C ARG A 100 -13.63 1.48 15.47
N LEU A 101 -14.10 2.70 15.22
CA LEU A 101 -13.26 3.91 15.24
C LEU A 101 -12.98 4.34 16.69
N GLN A 102 -13.96 4.23 17.58
CA GLN A 102 -13.78 4.54 19.00
C GLN A 102 -12.70 3.65 19.63
N ARG A 103 -12.70 2.34 19.30
CA ARG A 103 -11.69 1.38 19.75
C ARG A 103 -10.25 1.73 19.34
N ILE A 104 -10.04 2.57 18.31
CA ILE A 104 -8.69 3.00 17.92
C ILE A 104 -8.03 3.84 19.02
N LYS A 105 -8.83 4.69 19.69
CA LYS A 105 -8.33 5.57 20.77
C LYS A 105 -7.78 4.78 21.94
N ASP A 106 -8.44 3.68 22.29
CA ASP A 106 -8.08 2.82 23.42
C ASP A 106 -7.10 1.70 23.00
N GLY A 107 -6.67 1.71 21.74
CA GLY A 107 -5.75 0.72 21.20
C GLY A 107 -4.38 0.80 21.86
N LYS A 108 -3.94 -0.32 22.45
CA LYS A 108 -2.61 -0.46 23.09
C LYS A 108 -1.47 0.14 22.25
N ARG A 109 -1.49 -0.09 20.94
CA ARG A 109 -0.45 0.38 20.01
C ARG A 109 -0.42 1.89 19.83
N LEU A 110 -1.58 2.56 19.85
CA LEU A 110 -1.62 4.02 19.78
C LEU A 110 -1.09 4.62 21.08
N LEU A 111 -1.48 4.04 22.23
CA LEU A 111 -0.97 4.45 23.54
C LEU A 111 0.54 4.24 23.67
N GLU A 112 1.07 3.11 23.17
CA GLU A 112 2.51 2.85 23.09
C GLU A 112 3.23 3.95 22.29
N ARG A 113 2.74 4.28 21.09
CA ARG A 113 3.31 5.36 20.25
C ARG A 113 3.28 6.73 20.94
N VAL A 114 2.17 7.09 21.57
CA VAL A 114 2.04 8.36 22.31
C VAL A 114 3.00 8.39 23.52
N GLY A 115 3.21 7.25 24.18
CA GLY A 115 4.19 7.12 25.25
C GLY A 115 5.63 7.34 24.77
N GLU A 116 6.00 6.73 23.64
CA GLU A 116 7.31 6.91 23.00
C GLU A 116 7.54 8.38 22.60
N GLU A 117 6.55 9.03 21.99
CA GLU A 117 6.63 10.46 21.62
C GLU A 117 6.86 11.35 22.85
N LYS A 118 6.15 11.10 23.95
CA LYS A 118 6.38 11.84 25.22
C LYS A 118 7.79 11.64 25.76
N CYS A 119 8.31 10.41 25.74
CA CYS A 119 9.69 10.11 26.14
C CYS A 119 10.70 10.89 25.28
N LEU A 120 10.52 10.88 23.95
CA LEU A 120 11.40 11.61 23.03
C LEU A 120 11.38 13.11 23.29
N VAL A 121 10.19 13.71 23.45
CA VAL A 121 10.06 15.14 23.74
C VAL A 121 10.75 15.51 25.06
N SER A 122 10.64 14.65 26.09
CA SER A 122 11.31 14.88 27.39
C SER A 122 12.84 14.81 27.33
N MET A 123 13.41 14.19 26.28
CA MET A 123 14.86 14.05 26.09
C MET A 123 15.48 15.21 25.29
N ILE A 124 14.68 16.13 24.75
CA ILE A 124 15.17 17.30 24.02
C ILE A 124 15.48 18.41 25.03
N PRO A 125 16.76 18.78 25.27
CA PRO A 125 17.09 19.84 26.20
C PRO A 125 16.68 21.20 25.62
N GLY A 126 15.75 21.90 26.27
CA GLY A 126 15.41 23.30 25.97
C GLY A 126 13.95 23.58 25.59
N ASN A 127 12.99 23.08 26.38
CA ASN A 127 11.65 23.67 26.44
C ASN A 127 11.23 23.87 27.90
#